data_AF-A0A8B9N951-F1
#
_entry.id   AF-A0A8B9N951-F1
#
_cell.length_a   1.000
_cell.length_b   1.000
_cell.length_c   1.000
_cell.angle_alpha   90.00
_cell.angle_beta   90.00
_cell.angle_gamma   90.00
#
_symmetry.space_group_name_H-M   'P 1'
#
loop_
_entity.id
_entity.type
_entity.pdbx_description
1 polymer ?
#
loop_
_entity_poly.entity_id
_entity_poly.type
_entity_poly.pdbx_seq_one_letter_code
_entity_poly.pdbx_strand_id
1 'polypeptide(L)'
;PYTPSPHHPLPPPPPPTSLLPPPLPFSPPHFPSPPHTSSLLFLFFVFSMFLETLVDFIQVHKEDLQDWLFVLLTQLLKKMGADLLGSVQAKVQKALDVTRESFPNDLQFSILMRFTVDQTQTPSLKVKVAILKYIETLAQQMDPGDFVNSSETRLAVSRIITWTTEPKSSDVRKAAQSVLISLFELNTPEFTMLLGALPKTFQDGATKLLHNHLRNTGNSGQGSMGSPLTRPTPRSPASWSSPLTSPTNTSQNTLSPSAFDYDTENMNSEDIYSSLRGVTEAIQNFSFRSQEDMNEPVKRDSKKDDGDLICSASGIVDLRAGSGVSDTGRTALDNKTSLLNTMPPHSSPRSRDYNPYNYSDGVSSFNKSALKEAMFDDDAEQFPDEPPMDHSDLVAELLKELSNHNERVEERKAALYELMKLTQEESFGVWDEHFKTILLLLLETLGDKEHAIRALALKVLREILRNQPARFKNYAELTIMKTLEAHKDPHKEVVRSAEEAASMLATSISPDQCIKVLCPIIQTADYPINLAAIKMQTKVIERVSKETLTQLLPEIVPGLIQGYDNSESSVRKACVFCLVAIHAVIGDELKPHLSQLTGSKMKLLNLYIKRAQTGSGPGDTTADMSGQS
;
A
#
# COMPACT_ATOMS: atom_id res chain seq x y z
N PRO A 1 -25.83 92.55 21.08
CA PRO A 1 -24.84 93.01 20.07
C PRO A 1 -23.64 92.08 20.04
N TYR A 2 -22.87 92.06 18.94
CA TYR A 2 -21.66 91.24 18.74
C TYR A 2 -21.84 89.71 18.80
N THR A 3 -22.25 89.20 17.65
CA THR A 3 -21.81 87.95 17.01
C THR A 3 -20.45 87.38 17.46
N PRO A 4 -20.35 86.07 17.70
CA PRO A 4 -19.13 85.30 17.46
C PRO A 4 -18.86 85.17 15.94
N SER A 5 -17.60 85.17 15.55
CA SER A 5 -17.13 84.99 14.16
C SER A 5 -17.25 83.54 13.67
N PRO A 6 -17.23 83.27 12.34
CA PRO A 6 -17.68 81.99 11.79
C PRO A 6 -16.72 80.81 12.03
N HIS A 7 -17.27 79.60 11.98
CA HIS A 7 -16.50 78.36 11.98
C HIS A 7 -15.52 78.31 10.80
N HIS A 8 -14.23 78.13 11.08
CA HIS A 8 -13.32 77.53 10.12
C HIS A 8 -13.78 76.10 9.81
N PRO A 9 -13.86 75.68 8.53
CA PRO A 9 -14.02 74.27 8.20
C PRO A 9 -12.83 73.47 8.73
N LEU A 10 -13.11 72.33 9.37
CA LEU A 10 -12.09 71.31 9.61
C LEU A 10 -11.57 70.82 8.26
N PRO A 11 -10.27 70.51 8.12
CA PRO A 11 -9.75 69.90 6.89
C PRO A 11 -10.45 68.57 6.65
N PRO A 12 -10.71 68.19 5.38
CA PRO A 12 -11.28 66.88 5.08
C PRO A 12 -10.35 65.76 5.58
N PRO A 13 -10.89 64.59 5.97
CA PRO A 13 -10.06 63.45 6.31
C PRO A 13 -9.16 63.07 5.12
N PRO A 14 -7.95 62.54 5.37
CA PRO A 14 -7.08 62.09 4.29
C PRO A 14 -7.81 61.01 3.45
N PRO A 15 -7.55 60.95 2.13
CA PRO A 15 -8.15 59.92 1.30
C PRO A 15 -7.79 58.53 1.84
N PRO A 16 -8.68 57.53 1.73
CA PRO A 16 -8.41 56.19 2.21
C PRO A 16 -7.13 55.69 1.56
N THR A 17 -6.15 55.32 2.38
CA THR A 17 -4.87 54.82 1.90
C THR A 17 -5.16 53.61 1.02
N SER A 18 -4.73 53.65 -0.24
CA SER A 18 -4.87 52.54 -1.17
C SER A 18 -3.95 51.40 -0.72
N LEU A 19 -4.47 50.61 0.23
CA LEU A 19 -3.91 49.32 0.60
C LEU A 19 -3.83 48.50 -0.68
N LEU A 20 -2.61 48.37 -1.21
CA LEU A 20 -2.29 47.28 -2.12
C LEU A 20 -2.80 45.98 -1.49
N PRO A 21 -3.44 45.09 -2.28
CA PRO A 21 -3.74 43.77 -1.75
C PRO A 21 -2.43 43.16 -1.25
N PRO A 22 -2.45 42.44 -0.10
CA PRO A 22 -1.26 41.72 0.33
C PRO A 22 -0.82 40.80 -0.84
N PRO A 23 0.50 40.62 -1.06
CA PRO A 23 0.95 39.67 -2.05
C PRO A 23 0.29 38.33 -1.73
N LEU A 24 -0.38 37.74 -2.74
CA LEU A 24 -0.99 36.43 -2.58
C LEU A 24 0.06 35.49 -1.98
N PRO A 25 -0.26 34.71 -0.93
CA PRO A 25 0.68 33.73 -0.43
C PRO A 25 1.07 32.85 -1.61
N PHE A 26 2.36 32.71 -1.86
CA PHE A 26 2.86 31.85 -2.93
C PHE A 26 2.31 30.45 -2.69
N SER A 27 1.29 30.05 -3.46
CA SER A 27 0.91 28.66 -3.58
C SER A 27 2.18 27.91 -3.98
N PRO A 28 2.69 26.95 -3.19
CA PRO A 28 3.81 26.14 -3.64
C PRO A 28 3.42 25.52 -4.99
N PRO A 29 4.37 25.37 -5.92
CA PRO A 29 4.07 24.73 -7.20
C PRO A 29 3.41 23.39 -6.91
N HIS A 30 2.32 23.10 -7.60
CA HIS A 30 1.54 21.89 -7.39
C HIS A 30 2.40 20.70 -7.84
N PHE A 31 3.23 20.17 -6.93
CA PHE A 31 3.96 18.94 -7.16
C PHE A 31 2.95 17.87 -7.58
N PRO A 32 3.16 17.18 -8.71
CA PRO A 32 2.40 15.99 -9.00
C PRO A 32 2.72 15.00 -7.90
N SER A 33 1.76 14.76 -6.99
CA SER A 33 1.93 13.77 -5.93
C SER A 33 2.24 12.44 -6.62
N PRO A 34 3.32 11.74 -6.22
CA PRO A 34 3.66 10.46 -6.84
C PRO A 34 2.47 9.51 -6.68
N PRO A 35 2.21 8.62 -7.66
CA PRO A 35 1.08 7.72 -7.59
C PRO A 35 1.16 6.93 -6.27
N HIS A 36 0.18 7.17 -5.38
CA HIS A 36 0.32 6.85 -3.95
C HIS A 36 0.74 5.39 -3.69
N THR A 37 0.33 4.45 -4.56
CA THR A 37 0.71 3.04 -4.52
C THR A 37 2.23 2.81 -4.56
N SER A 38 2.99 3.58 -5.34
CA SER A 38 4.44 3.42 -5.50
C SER A 38 5.24 3.97 -4.31
N SER A 39 4.84 5.13 -3.76
CA SER A 39 5.43 5.61 -2.50
C SER A 39 5.02 4.74 -1.31
N LEU A 40 3.77 4.25 -1.28
CA LEU A 40 3.31 3.31 -0.25
C LEU A 40 4.07 1.99 -0.32
N LEU A 41 4.29 1.42 -1.51
CA LEU A 41 5.06 0.17 -1.66
C LEU A 41 6.54 0.38 -1.28
N PHE A 42 7.22 1.40 -1.80
CA PHE A 42 8.61 1.64 -1.41
C PHE A 42 8.76 1.87 0.11
N LEU A 43 7.89 2.70 0.71
CA LEU A 43 7.88 2.92 2.16
C LEU A 43 7.50 1.65 2.92
N PHE A 44 6.63 0.80 2.37
CA PHE A 44 6.28 -0.51 2.93
C PHE A 44 7.50 -1.44 2.94
N PHE A 45 8.25 -1.57 1.85
CA PHE A 45 9.43 -2.44 1.80
C PHE A 45 10.60 -1.91 2.64
N VAL A 46 10.89 -0.61 2.61
CA VAL A 46 11.89 0.00 3.52
C VAL A 46 11.48 -0.18 4.99
N PHE A 47 10.19 -0.03 5.32
CA PHE A 47 9.69 -0.28 6.67
C PHE A 47 9.68 -1.79 7.04
N SER A 48 9.48 -2.66 6.06
CA SER A 48 9.51 -4.13 6.17
C SER A 48 10.93 -4.63 6.48
N MET A 49 11.95 -4.07 5.83
CA MET A 49 13.36 -4.31 6.16
C MET A 49 13.74 -3.65 7.49
N PHE A 50 13.31 -2.41 7.75
CA PHE A 50 13.55 -1.73 9.03
C PHE A 50 13.03 -2.55 10.22
N LEU A 51 11.85 -3.17 10.13
CA LEU A 51 11.31 -4.02 11.19
C LEU A 51 12.10 -5.32 11.43
N GLU A 52 12.71 -5.88 10.37
CA GLU A 52 13.63 -7.02 10.53
C GLU A 52 14.94 -6.57 11.18
N THR A 53 15.57 -5.53 10.65
CA THR A 53 16.77 -4.93 11.26
C THR A 53 16.52 -4.48 12.69
N LEU A 54 15.32 -4.00 13.02
CA LEU A 54 14.93 -3.59 14.38
C LEU A 54 14.81 -4.80 15.32
N VAL A 55 14.28 -5.94 14.86
CA VAL A 55 14.27 -7.18 15.64
C VAL A 55 15.69 -7.61 16.00
N ASP A 56 16.59 -7.64 15.01
CA ASP A 56 17.98 -8.05 15.21
C ASP A 56 18.74 -7.04 16.09
N PHE A 57 18.50 -5.73 15.88
CA PHE A 57 19.07 -4.65 16.68
C PHE A 57 18.61 -4.66 18.13
N ILE A 58 17.34 -4.98 18.42
CA ILE A 58 16.86 -5.18 19.80
C ILE A 58 17.61 -6.34 20.46
N GLN A 59 17.76 -7.47 19.77
CA GLN A 59 18.43 -8.65 20.35
C GLN A 59 19.91 -8.39 20.66
N VAL A 60 20.60 -7.61 19.83
CA VAL A 60 22.03 -7.28 20.02
C VAL A 60 22.24 -6.14 21.04
N HIS A 61 21.41 -5.09 21.02
CA HIS A 61 21.63 -3.86 21.80
C HIS A 61 20.65 -3.63 22.96
N LYS A 62 19.91 -4.66 23.41
CA LYS A 62 18.94 -4.53 24.52
C LYS A 62 19.47 -3.83 25.79
N GLU A 63 20.76 -3.97 26.09
CA GLU A 63 21.39 -3.34 27.26
C GLU A 63 21.54 -1.82 27.06
N ASP A 64 21.91 -1.36 25.85
CA ASP A 64 21.97 0.06 25.47
C ASP A 64 20.57 0.70 25.31
N LEU A 65 19.55 -0.12 25.01
CA LEU A 65 18.22 0.32 24.59
C LEU A 65 17.21 0.49 25.74
N GLN A 66 17.60 0.26 27.00
CA GLN A 66 16.68 0.33 28.15
C GLN A 66 16.00 1.71 28.29
N ASP A 67 16.74 2.81 28.11
CA ASP A 67 16.18 4.17 28.11
C ASP A 67 15.25 4.44 26.91
N TRP A 68 15.50 3.78 25.78
CA TRP A 68 14.72 3.90 24.55
C TRP A 68 13.46 3.04 24.52
N LEU A 69 13.32 2.09 25.45
CA LEU A 69 12.20 1.14 25.51
C LEU A 69 10.82 1.82 25.53
N PHE A 70 10.68 2.96 26.21
CA PHE A 70 9.42 3.73 26.19
C PHE A 70 9.04 4.20 24.79
N VAL A 71 10.02 4.69 24.01
CA VAL A 71 9.79 5.12 22.63
C VAL A 71 9.51 3.90 21.74
N LEU A 72 10.33 2.86 21.85
CA LEU A 72 10.21 1.62 21.09
C LEU A 72 8.83 0.97 21.25
N LEU A 73 8.46 0.62 22.50
CA LEU A 73 7.23 -0.12 22.80
C LEU A 73 5.99 0.71 22.46
N THR A 74 5.95 2.00 22.82
CA THR A 74 4.77 2.82 22.51
C THR A 74 4.60 3.10 21.02
N GLN A 75 5.69 3.25 20.25
CA GLN A 75 5.60 3.41 18.80
C GLN A 75 5.20 2.11 18.09
N LEU A 76 5.73 0.95 18.50
CA LEU A 76 5.30 -0.35 17.96
C LEU A 76 3.81 -0.62 18.24
N LEU A 77 3.31 -0.30 19.45
CA LEU A 77 1.89 -0.44 19.80
C LEU A 77 0.99 0.53 19.01
N LYS A 78 1.42 1.80 18.83
CA LYS A 78 0.72 2.76 17.95
C LYS A 78 0.67 2.25 16.50
N LYS A 79 1.76 1.66 16.01
CA LYS A 79 1.88 1.13 14.65
C LYS A 79 1.04 -0.12 14.44
N MET A 80 0.98 -1.03 15.41
CA MET A 80 0.08 -2.20 15.40
C MET A 80 -1.40 -1.80 15.30
N GLY A 81 -1.77 -0.65 15.87
CA GLY A 81 -3.12 -0.10 15.76
C GLY A 81 -3.41 0.74 14.51
N ALA A 82 -2.49 0.80 13.54
CA ALA A 82 -2.68 1.46 12.25
C ALA A 82 -3.20 0.47 11.17
N ASP A 83 -3.68 1.00 10.05
CA ASP A 83 -4.06 0.18 8.89
C ASP A 83 -2.82 -0.25 8.10
N LEU A 84 -2.42 -1.51 8.28
CA LEU A 84 -1.24 -2.15 7.70
C LEU A 84 -1.65 -3.40 6.91
N LEU A 85 -0.89 -3.76 5.88
CA LEU A 85 -1.03 -5.09 5.25
C LEU A 85 -0.51 -6.16 6.22
N GLY A 86 -1.14 -7.35 6.18
CA GLY A 86 -0.89 -8.43 7.15
C GLY A 86 0.57 -8.87 7.29
N SER A 87 1.38 -8.80 6.24
CA SER A 87 2.81 -9.16 6.30
C SER A 87 3.65 -8.17 7.11
N VAL A 88 3.40 -6.86 7.01
CA VAL A 88 4.04 -5.87 7.90
C VAL A 88 3.39 -5.88 9.29
N GLN A 89 2.09 -6.16 9.40
CA GLN A 89 1.47 -6.37 10.71
C GLN A 89 2.13 -7.53 11.47
N ALA A 90 2.41 -8.65 10.80
CA ALA A 90 3.16 -9.78 11.36
C ALA A 90 4.60 -9.40 11.75
N LYS A 91 5.28 -8.51 11.00
CA LYS A 91 6.60 -7.99 11.39
C LYS A 91 6.54 -7.05 12.61
N VAL A 92 5.52 -6.19 12.73
CA VAL A 92 5.31 -5.38 13.95
C VAL A 92 4.98 -6.28 15.14
N GLN A 93 4.22 -7.36 14.93
CA GLN A 93 3.95 -8.38 15.96
C GLN A 93 5.26 -9.04 16.42
N LYS A 94 6.09 -9.55 15.49
CA LYS A 94 7.41 -10.12 15.80
C LYS A 94 8.30 -9.13 16.57
N ALA A 95 8.32 -7.85 16.18
CA ALA A 95 9.08 -6.82 16.90
C ALA A 95 8.53 -6.56 18.32
N LEU A 96 7.21 -6.58 18.52
CA LEU A 96 6.56 -6.50 19.83
C LEU A 96 6.89 -7.71 20.71
N ASP A 97 6.88 -8.92 20.15
CA ASP A 97 7.17 -10.16 20.87
C ASP A 97 8.65 -10.25 21.26
N VAL A 98 9.58 -9.92 20.35
CA VAL A 98 11.02 -9.83 20.65
C VAL A 98 11.31 -8.71 21.67
N THR A 99 10.56 -7.59 21.63
CA THR A 99 10.62 -6.57 22.70
C THR A 99 10.19 -7.17 24.05
N ARG A 100 9.17 -8.03 24.07
CA ARG A 100 8.69 -8.67 25.31
C ARG A 100 9.73 -9.59 25.92
N GLU A 101 10.39 -10.38 25.08
CA GLU A 101 11.43 -11.35 25.46
C GLU A 101 12.78 -10.70 25.82
N SER A 102 13.04 -9.45 25.43
CA SER A 102 14.36 -8.82 25.54
C SER A 102 14.54 -7.89 26.75
N PHE A 103 13.45 -7.38 27.34
CA PHE A 103 13.50 -6.34 28.39
C PHE A 103 12.79 -6.76 29.69
N PRO A 104 13.15 -6.19 30.87
CA PRO A 104 12.50 -6.51 32.14
C PRO A 104 10.98 -6.28 32.14
N ASN A 105 10.23 -7.22 32.73
CA ASN A 105 8.76 -7.22 32.72
C ASN A 105 8.15 -6.05 33.51
N ASP A 106 8.73 -5.72 34.66
CA ASP A 106 8.35 -4.59 35.53
C ASP A 106 8.42 -3.25 34.78
N LEU A 107 9.50 -3.04 34.01
CA LEU A 107 9.74 -1.84 33.23
C LEU A 107 8.76 -1.74 32.06
N GLN A 108 8.52 -2.85 31.35
CA GLN A 108 7.49 -2.93 30.31
C GLN A 108 6.09 -2.63 30.88
N PHE A 109 5.73 -3.23 32.01
CA PHE A 109 4.43 -3.04 32.67
C PHE A 109 4.24 -1.58 33.10
N SER A 110 5.24 -0.98 33.75
CA SER A 110 5.26 0.44 34.14
C SER A 110 5.07 1.37 32.93
N ILE A 111 5.73 1.09 31.80
CA ILE A 111 5.56 1.79 30.53
C ILE A 111 4.12 1.67 30.00
N LEU A 112 3.52 0.47 30.05
CA LEU A 112 2.15 0.21 29.57
C LEU A 112 1.10 0.90 30.45
N MET A 113 1.27 0.89 31.78
CA MET A 113 0.38 1.62 32.70
C MET A 113 0.44 3.12 32.42
N ARG A 114 1.65 3.69 32.31
CA ARG A 114 1.85 5.11 31.98
C ARG A 114 1.26 5.50 30.62
N PHE A 115 1.43 4.66 29.60
CA PHE A 115 0.89 4.92 28.25
C PHE A 115 -0.64 4.79 28.20
N THR A 116 -1.24 3.94 29.04
CA THR A 116 -2.71 3.77 29.14
C THR A 116 -3.40 5.02 29.71
N VAL A 117 -2.71 5.83 30.51
CA VAL A 117 -3.25 7.04 31.19
C VAL A 117 -2.80 8.36 30.56
N ASP A 118 -1.95 8.33 29.53
CA ASP A 118 -1.45 9.51 28.83
C ASP A 118 -2.60 10.31 28.19
N GLN A 119 -2.86 11.51 28.73
CA GLN A 119 -3.93 12.39 28.26
C GLN A 119 -3.58 13.16 26.98
N THR A 120 -2.30 13.19 26.58
CA THR A 120 -1.86 13.82 25.33
C THR A 120 -2.15 12.97 24.09
N GLN A 121 -2.44 11.68 24.29
CA GLN A 121 -2.72 10.72 23.23
C GLN A 121 -4.18 10.22 23.36
N THR A 122 -4.93 10.24 22.26
CA THR A 122 -6.23 9.54 22.19
C THR A 122 -6.06 8.26 21.38
N PRO A 123 -5.73 7.10 21.99
CA PRO A 123 -5.50 5.87 21.25
C PRO A 123 -6.77 5.41 20.52
N SER A 124 -6.61 5.03 19.24
CA SER A 124 -7.69 4.45 18.43
C SER A 124 -8.17 3.13 19.04
N LEU A 125 -9.36 2.66 18.65
CA LEU A 125 -9.89 1.36 19.10
C LEU A 125 -8.92 0.20 18.80
N LYS A 126 -8.22 0.23 17.66
CA LYS A 126 -7.18 -0.75 17.32
C LYS A 126 -5.94 -0.63 18.21
N VAL A 127 -5.48 0.59 18.51
CA VAL A 127 -4.36 0.82 19.45
C VAL A 127 -4.72 0.35 20.86
N LYS A 128 -5.97 0.56 21.34
CA LYS A 128 -6.44 0.00 22.60
C LYS A 128 -6.33 -1.53 22.63
N VAL A 129 -6.81 -2.22 21.58
CA VAL A 129 -6.70 -3.69 21.49
C VAL A 129 -5.24 -4.14 21.49
N ALA A 130 -4.34 -3.43 20.79
CA ALA A 130 -2.91 -3.74 20.78
C ALA A 130 -2.27 -3.60 22.17
N ILE A 131 -2.54 -2.49 22.88
CA ILE A 131 -2.07 -2.28 24.27
C ILE A 131 -2.60 -3.39 25.19
N LEU A 132 -3.91 -3.68 25.13
CA LEU A 132 -4.55 -4.66 25.99
C LEU A 132 -3.99 -6.07 25.79
N LYS A 133 -3.89 -6.55 24.53
CA LYS A 133 -3.30 -7.86 24.23
C LYS A 133 -1.84 -7.97 24.66
N TYR A 134 -1.09 -6.86 24.62
CA TYR A 134 0.29 -6.84 25.09
C TYR A 134 0.36 -6.97 26.62
N ILE A 135 -0.50 -6.25 27.36
CA ILE A 135 -0.60 -6.37 28.83
C ILE A 135 -1.06 -7.78 29.23
N GLU A 136 -2.04 -8.36 28.51
CA GLU A 136 -2.52 -9.73 28.70
C GLU A 136 -1.39 -10.76 28.55
N THR A 137 -0.60 -10.68 27.47
CA THR A 137 0.52 -11.60 27.23
C THR A 137 1.68 -11.36 28.21
N LEU A 138 1.94 -10.11 28.59
CA LEU A 138 2.99 -9.77 29.56
C LEU A 138 2.63 -10.24 30.98
N ALA A 139 1.37 -10.11 31.39
CA ALA A 139 0.90 -10.57 32.71
C ALA A 139 1.01 -12.09 32.91
N GLN A 140 1.07 -12.86 31.81
CA GLN A 140 1.33 -14.31 31.82
C GLN A 140 2.84 -14.65 31.95
N GLN A 141 3.72 -13.65 31.88
CA GLN A 141 5.19 -13.78 31.94
C GLN A 141 5.81 -13.02 33.11
N MET A 142 5.07 -12.11 33.75
CA MET A 142 5.44 -11.37 34.95
C MET A 142 5.54 -12.28 36.18
N ASP A 143 6.46 -11.96 37.10
CA ASP A 143 6.41 -12.47 38.46
C ASP A 143 5.35 -11.68 39.27
N PRO A 144 4.70 -12.28 40.29
CA PRO A 144 3.71 -11.58 41.12
C PRO A 144 4.23 -10.31 41.81
N GLY A 145 5.56 -10.17 41.95
CA GLY A 145 6.23 -8.98 42.49
C GLY A 145 6.34 -7.80 41.50
N ASP A 146 6.27 -8.06 40.18
CA ASP A 146 6.32 -7.02 39.15
C ASP A 146 5.02 -6.17 39.14
N PHE A 147 3.92 -6.72 39.66
CA PHE A 147 2.63 -6.07 39.74
C PHE A 147 2.57 -5.07 40.91
N VAL A 148 3.15 -3.88 40.70
CA VAL A 148 3.16 -2.82 41.71
C VAL A 148 1.90 -1.94 41.67
N ASN A 149 1.22 -1.85 42.81
CA ASN A 149 0.02 -1.02 43.04
C ASN A 149 0.37 0.46 43.23
N SER A 150 0.88 1.10 42.17
CA SER A 150 1.18 2.53 42.15
C SER A 150 -0.07 3.39 41.85
N SER A 151 0.07 4.72 41.89
CA SER A 151 -0.96 5.66 41.42
C SER A 151 -1.28 5.45 39.94
N GLU A 152 -0.26 5.16 39.14
CA GLU A 152 -0.31 4.98 37.69
C GLU A 152 -1.03 3.67 37.36
N THR A 153 -0.70 2.57 38.06
CA THR A 153 -1.41 1.28 37.94
C THR A 153 -2.88 1.43 38.34
N ARG A 154 -3.21 2.14 39.43
CA ARG A 154 -4.60 2.41 39.82
C ARG A 154 -5.38 3.18 38.74
N LEU A 155 -4.78 4.21 38.16
CA LEU A 155 -5.39 5.00 37.09
C LEU A 155 -5.52 4.19 35.79
N ALA A 156 -4.54 3.36 35.45
CA ALA A 156 -4.55 2.51 34.27
C ALA A 156 -5.60 1.40 34.38
N VAL A 157 -5.69 0.69 35.52
CA VAL A 157 -6.74 -0.30 35.79
C VAL A 157 -8.12 0.35 35.76
N SER A 158 -8.29 1.54 36.36
CA SER A 158 -9.54 2.31 36.25
C SER A 158 -9.93 2.59 34.79
N ARG A 159 -8.95 2.96 33.96
CA ARG A 159 -9.14 3.21 32.53
C ARG A 159 -9.51 1.93 31.76
N ILE A 160 -8.86 0.81 32.05
CA ILE A 160 -9.16 -0.50 31.47
C ILE A 160 -10.57 -0.96 31.86
N ILE A 161 -11.01 -0.73 33.10
CA ILE A 161 -12.40 -1.01 33.53
C ILE A 161 -13.39 -0.19 32.67
N THR A 162 -13.14 1.10 32.38
CA THR A 162 -14.02 1.86 31.44
C THR A 162 -14.05 1.29 30.01
N TRP A 163 -13.04 0.54 29.59
CA TRP A 163 -12.97 -0.09 28.28
C TRP A 163 -13.72 -1.43 28.20
N THR A 164 -14.00 -2.09 29.35
CA THR A 164 -14.91 -3.27 29.39
C THR A 164 -16.34 -2.95 28.93
N THR A 165 -16.71 -1.66 28.94
CA THR A 165 -18.01 -1.13 28.48
C THR A 165 -17.90 -0.28 27.20
N GLU A 166 -16.80 -0.35 26.44
CA GLU A 166 -16.61 0.39 25.19
C GLU A 166 -17.72 0.05 24.15
N PRO A 167 -18.64 0.98 23.83
CA PRO A 167 -19.78 0.68 22.97
C PRO A 167 -19.36 0.45 21.51
N LYS A 168 -18.25 1.04 21.06
CA LYS A 168 -17.83 1.03 19.64
C LYS A 168 -17.03 -0.20 19.21
N SER A 169 -16.63 -1.08 20.13
CA SER A 169 -15.87 -2.30 19.80
C SER A 169 -16.15 -3.42 20.80
N SER A 170 -16.53 -4.59 20.30
CA SER A 170 -16.54 -5.84 21.06
C SER A 170 -15.15 -6.26 21.53
N ASP A 171 -14.14 -5.95 20.73
CA ASP A 171 -12.80 -6.53 20.86
C ASP A 171 -12.01 -5.77 21.93
N VAL A 172 -12.20 -4.45 22.01
CA VAL A 172 -11.75 -3.64 23.16
C VAL A 172 -12.39 -4.15 24.45
N ARG A 173 -13.70 -4.47 24.44
CA ARG A 173 -14.39 -5.00 25.63
C ARG A 173 -13.83 -6.37 26.06
N LYS A 174 -13.70 -7.31 25.13
CA LYS A 174 -13.15 -8.65 25.40
C LYS A 174 -11.70 -8.58 25.90
N ALA A 175 -10.83 -7.83 25.23
CA ALA A 175 -9.43 -7.68 25.63
C ALA A 175 -9.29 -6.98 26.99
N ALA A 176 -10.13 -5.97 27.28
CA ALA A 176 -10.14 -5.31 28.59
C ALA A 176 -10.59 -6.26 29.72
N GLN A 177 -11.53 -7.17 29.43
CA GLN A 177 -11.94 -8.19 30.39
C GLN A 177 -10.82 -9.22 30.64
N SER A 178 -10.15 -9.68 29.58
CA SER A 178 -9.04 -10.63 29.68
C SER A 178 -7.84 -10.08 30.46
N VAL A 179 -7.51 -8.80 30.27
CA VAL A 179 -6.46 -8.11 31.06
C VAL A 179 -6.81 -8.05 32.55
N LEU A 180 -8.07 -7.72 32.90
CA LEU A 180 -8.48 -7.67 34.31
C LEU A 180 -8.47 -9.05 34.99
N ILE A 181 -8.76 -10.12 34.23
CA ILE A 181 -8.59 -11.50 34.70
C ILE A 181 -7.11 -11.82 34.88
N SER A 182 -6.27 -11.58 33.86
CA SER A 182 -4.83 -11.90 33.88
C SER A 182 -4.10 -11.22 35.04
N LEU A 183 -4.42 -9.95 35.32
CA LEU A 183 -3.82 -9.20 36.45
C LEU A 183 -4.34 -9.67 37.81
N PHE A 184 -5.58 -10.17 37.89
CA PHE A 184 -6.11 -10.79 39.10
C PHE A 184 -5.50 -12.16 39.37
N GLU A 185 -5.24 -12.95 38.32
CA GLU A 185 -4.59 -14.26 38.42
C GLU A 185 -3.09 -14.14 38.74
N LEU A 186 -2.41 -13.12 38.19
CA LEU A 186 -1.00 -12.79 38.48
C LEU A 186 -0.75 -12.49 39.97
N ASN A 187 -1.58 -11.64 40.60
CA ASN A 187 -1.46 -11.32 42.02
C ASN A 187 -2.82 -10.97 42.65
N THR A 188 -3.60 -12.00 42.99
CA THR A 188 -4.94 -11.85 43.58
C THR A 188 -4.98 -10.94 44.82
N PRO A 189 -4.08 -11.06 45.83
CA PRO A 189 -4.07 -10.16 46.98
C PRO A 189 -3.87 -8.69 46.60
N GLU A 190 -2.84 -8.40 45.79
CA GLU A 190 -2.47 -7.03 45.44
C GLU A 190 -3.50 -6.40 44.49
N PHE A 191 -4.04 -7.16 43.53
CA PHE A 191 -5.14 -6.71 42.67
C PHE A 191 -6.41 -6.41 43.48
N THR A 192 -6.70 -7.22 44.51
CA THR A 192 -7.85 -6.98 45.41
C THR A 192 -7.65 -5.69 46.22
N MET A 193 -6.43 -5.45 46.73
CA MET A 193 -6.10 -4.20 47.43
C MET A 193 -6.16 -2.98 46.49
N LEU A 194 -5.66 -3.12 45.26
CA LEU A 194 -5.75 -2.10 44.21
C LEU A 194 -7.21 -1.75 43.90
N LEU A 195 -8.05 -2.75 43.65
CA LEU A 195 -9.47 -2.55 43.36
C LEU A 195 -10.22 -1.92 44.53
N GLY A 196 -9.90 -2.29 45.77
CA GLY A 196 -10.44 -1.68 46.99
C GLY A 196 -10.17 -0.18 47.12
N ALA A 197 -9.08 0.32 46.51
CA ALA A 197 -8.75 1.74 46.46
C ALA A 197 -9.45 2.52 45.32
N LEU A 198 -10.17 1.84 44.41
CA LEU A 198 -10.90 2.50 43.31
C LEU A 198 -12.34 2.88 43.71
N PRO A 199 -12.95 3.90 43.07
CA PRO A 199 -14.36 4.24 43.25
C PRO A 199 -15.32 3.04 43.11
N LYS A 200 -16.39 3.04 43.90
CA LYS A 200 -17.35 1.92 44.04
C LYS A 200 -17.90 1.41 42.70
N THR A 201 -18.18 2.31 41.76
CA THR A 201 -18.65 2.00 40.40
C THR A 201 -17.69 1.11 39.61
N PHE A 202 -16.37 1.24 39.82
CA PHE A 202 -15.37 0.37 39.20
C PHE A 202 -15.21 -0.96 39.95
N GLN A 203 -15.32 -0.93 41.29
CA GLN A 203 -15.35 -2.16 42.12
C GLN A 203 -16.48 -3.10 41.67
N ASP A 204 -17.70 -2.58 41.55
CA ASP A 204 -18.88 -3.38 41.24
C ASP A 204 -18.84 -3.99 39.83
N GLY A 205 -18.20 -3.29 38.87
CA GLY A 205 -17.99 -3.79 37.51
C GLY A 205 -16.97 -4.93 37.46
N ALA A 206 -15.77 -4.70 38.02
CA ALA A 206 -14.70 -5.71 38.02
C ALA A 206 -15.05 -6.94 38.89
N THR A 207 -15.71 -6.75 40.02
CA THR A 207 -16.08 -7.88 40.91
C THR A 207 -17.08 -8.83 40.25
N LYS A 208 -18.07 -8.30 39.48
CA LYS A 208 -19.02 -9.12 38.72
C LYS A 208 -18.33 -9.95 37.62
N LEU A 209 -17.39 -9.32 36.91
CA LEU A 209 -16.57 -9.94 35.87
C LEU A 209 -15.77 -11.11 36.45
N LEU A 210 -14.99 -10.86 37.51
CA LEU A 210 -14.17 -11.87 38.17
C LEU A 210 -15.01 -13.01 38.77
N HIS A 211 -16.14 -12.70 39.41
CA HIS A 211 -17.02 -13.74 39.97
C HIS A 211 -17.60 -14.66 38.89
N ASN A 212 -17.92 -14.14 37.70
CA ASN A 212 -18.35 -14.97 36.57
C ASN A 212 -17.19 -15.83 36.01
N HIS A 213 -15.96 -15.31 35.98
CA HIS A 213 -14.77 -16.07 35.59
C HIS A 213 -14.51 -17.25 36.53
N LEU A 214 -14.44 -17.02 37.85
CA LEU A 214 -14.24 -18.09 38.84
C LEU A 214 -15.33 -19.17 38.74
N ARG A 215 -16.58 -18.78 38.49
CA ARG A 215 -17.70 -19.74 38.32
C ARG A 215 -17.54 -20.61 37.07
N ASN A 216 -17.08 -20.03 35.95
CA ASN A 216 -16.88 -20.77 34.70
C ASN A 216 -15.65 -21.69 34.78
N THR A 217 -14.51 -21.19 35.28
CA THR A 217 -13.26 -21.94 35.43
C THR A 217 -13.38 -23.08 36.45
N GLY A 218 -14.21 -22.92 37.49
CA GLY A 218 -14.52 -23.98 38.45
C GLY A 218 -15.28 -25.18 37.85
N ASN A 219 -15.79 -25.09 36.62
CA ASN A 219 -16.67 -26.10 36.02
C ASN A 219 -16.02 -26.91 34.88
N SER A 220 -14.75 -26.64 34.52
CA SER A 220 -14.02 -27.32 33.43
C SER A 220 -12.95 -28.32 33.91
N GLY A 221 -12.64 -28.37 35.20
CA GLY A 221 -11.50 -29.08 35.77
C GLY A 221 -11.69 -30.56 36.14
N GLN A 222 -12.38 -31.38 35.34
CA GLN A 222 -12.53 -32.82 35.67
C GLN A 222 -12.48 -33.78 34.46
N GLY A 223 -11.26 -34.25 34.14
CA GLY A 223 -11.00 -35.28 33.14
C GLY A 223 -10.56 -36.62 33.77
N SER A 224 -11.52 -37.55 33.93
CA SER A 224 -11.36 -39.02 34.09
C SER A 224 -10.14 -39.58 34.86
N MET A 225 -10.37 -40.05 36.10
CA MET A 225 -9.72 -41.25 36.65
C MET A 225 -10.60 -41.88 37.75
N GLY A 226 -10.70 -43.22 37.75
CA GLY A 226 -11.83 -43.97 38.28
C GLY A 226 -12.07 -44.04 39.80
N SER A 227 -13.28 -44.49 40.15
CA SER A 227 -13.58 -45.22 41.39
C SER A 227 -14.81 -46.13 41.20
N PRO A 228 -14.92 -47.25 41.95
CA PRO A 228 -15.88 -48.32 41.69
C PRO A 228 -17.22 -48.19 42.42
N LEU A 229 -18.10 -49.17 42.15
CA LEU A 229 -19.45 -49.39 42.70
C LEU A 229 -19.66 -49.01 44.17
N THR A 230 -20.82 -48.40 44.49
CA THR A 230 -21.77 -48.95 45.49
C THR A 230 -23.18 -48.36 45.36
N ARG A 231 -24.15 -48.87 46.14
CA ARG A 231 -25.60 -48.60 46.05
C ARG A 231 -26.10 -47.50 47.02
N PRO A 232 -27.34 -46.98 46.87
CA PRO A 232 -27.76 -45.69 47.44
C PRO A 232 -28.71 -45.77 48.65
N THR A 233 -29.25 -44.60 49.04
CA THR A 233 -30.49 -44.34 49.84
C THR A 233 -30.49 -44.62 51.35
N PRO A 234 -31.40 -44.00 52.15
CA PRO A 234 -32.04 -42.66 51.99
C PRO A 234 -32.12 -41.85 53.31
N ARG A 235 -32.53 -40.56 53.22
CA ARG A 235 -33.63 -39.96 54.05
C ARG A 235 -33.93 -38.50 53.68
N SER A 236 -35.22 -38.19 53.56
CA SER A 236 -35.82 -36.85 53.50
C SER A 236 -37.17 -36.89 54.24
N PRO A 237 -37.74 -35.72 54.61
CA PRO A 237 -39.21 -35.64 54.64
C PRO A 237 -39.80 -34.30 54.13
N ALA A 238 -40.76 -34.42 53.20
CA ALA A 238 -41.78 -33.42 52.83
C ALA A 238 -41.29 -32.09 52.17
N SER A 239 -42.11 -31.34 51.41
CA SER A 239 -43.56 -31.45 51.13
C SER A 239 -43.96 -31.04 49.70
N TRP A 240 -44.69 -31.92 48.98
CA TRP A 240 -45.84 -31.68 48.06
C TRP A 240 -45.81 -30.49 47.04
N SER A 241 -46.17 -30.60 45.75
CA SER A 241 -47.03 -31.56 45.02
C SER A 241 -46.68 -31.68 43.51
N SER A 242 -47.30 -32.63 42.79
CA SER A 242 -47.37 -32.71 41.32
C SER A 242 -48.81 -33.05 40.86
N PRO A 243 -49.17 -32.84 39.58
CA PRO A 243 -49.20 -33.96 38.62
C PRO A 243 -48.64 -33.59 37.22
N LEU A 244 -47.94 -34.46 36.47
CA LEU A 244 -48.29 -35.78 35.89
C LEU A 244 -49.25 -35.75 34.67
N THR A 245 -48.67 -35.76 33.47
CA THR A 245 -49.05 -36.67 32.37
C THR A 245 -47.78 -37.18 31.65
N SER A 246 -47.88 -38.35 31.00
CA SER A 246 -46.85 -39.10 30.25
C SER A 246 -47.60 -40.12 29.35
N PRO A 247 -47.00 -41.11 28.64
CA PRO A 247 -45.57 -41.43 28.40
C PRO A 247 -45.23 -41.86 26.93
N THR A 248 -43.99 -42.35 26.70
CA THR A 248 -43.57 -43.32 25.64
C THR A 248 -43.59 -42.86 24.14
N ASN A 249 -42.87 -43.48 23.18
CA ASN A 249 -42.06 -44.71 23.20
C ASN A 249 -40.83 -44.74 22.23
N THR A 250 -39.98 -45.77 22.39
CA THR A 250 -39.05 -46.43 21.43
C THR A 250 -38.66 -45.82 20.08
N SER A 251 -37.35 -45.62 19.91
CA SER A 251 -36.47 -46.01 18.77
C SER A 251 -37.05 -46.21 17.35
N GLN A 252 -36.43 -45.56 16.35
CA GLN A 252 -35.85 -46.26 15.20
C GLN A 252 -34.81 -45.45 14.38
N ASN A 253 -34.02 -46.23 13.64
CA ASN A 253 -32.90 -46.01 12.74
C ASN A 253 -32.86 -44.80 11.76
N THR A 254 -31.64 -44.58 11.23
CA THR A 254 -31.24 -44.08 9.88
C THR A 254 -31.05 -42.59 9.53
N LEU A 255 -29.88 -42.35 8.89
CA LEU A 255 -29.48 -41.32 7.92
C LEU A 255 -29.19 -39.87 8.37
N SER A 256 -27.98 -39.41 8.02
CA SER A 256 -27.46 -38.03 8.07
C SER A 256 -27.75 -37.29 6.73
N PRO A 257 -27.64 -35.94 6.62
CA PRO A 257 -26.33 -35.26 6.68
C PRO A 257 -26.27 -33.84 7.32
N SER A 258 -25.14 -33.55 7.97
CA SER A 258 -24.39 -32.27 8.02
C SER A 258 -25.11 -30.92 7.78
N ALA A 259 -25.08 -30.01 8.76
CA ALA A 259 -24.13 -28.87 8.79
C ALA A 259 -24.31 -27.93 10.01
N PHE A 260 -23.22 -27.27 10.42
CA PHE A 260 -23.13 -26.10 11.35
C PHE A 260 -23.88 -26.17 12.69
N ASP A 261 -23.17 -26.56 13.76
CA ASP A 261 -23.50 -26.10 15.11
C ASP A 261 -23.14 -24.60 15.27
N TYR A 262 -24.07 -23.83 15.83
CA TYR A 262 -23.86 -22.46 16.31
C TYR A 262 -24.57 -22.33 17.66
N ASP A 263 -23.87 -21.83 18.69
CA ASP A 263 -24.41 -21.74 20.04
C ASP A 263 -25.71 -20.94 20.09
N THR A 264 -26.80 -21.61 20.49
CA THR A 264 -28.10 -20.97 20.72
C THR A 264 -28.23 -20.62 22.21
N GLU A 265 -27.57 -19.54 22.62
CA GLU A 265 -27.76 -19.00 23.97
C GLU A 265 -29.22 -18.56 24.18
N ASN A 266 -29.77 -18.98 25.32
CA ASN A 266 -31.06 -18.63 25.90
C ASN A 266 -31.43 -17.13 25.76
N MET A 267 -32.17 -16.78 24.70
CA MET A 267 -32.76 -15.46 24.50
C MET A 267 -34.16 -15.39 25.12
N ASN A 268 -34.36 -14.50 26.09
CA ASN A 268 -35.67 -14.23 26.67
C ASN A 268 -36.55 -13.47 25.65
N SER A 269 -37.57 -14.13 25.12
CA SER A 269 -38.46 -13.54 24.10
C SER A 269 -39.18 -12.28 24.60
N GLU A 270 -39.49 -12.22 25.89
CA GLU A 270 -40.26 -11.12 26.48
C GLU A 270 -39.49 -9.78 26.45
N ASP A 271 -38.18 -9.81 26.67
CA ASP A 271 -37.31 -8.61 26.60
C ASP A 271 -37.14 -8.10 25.17
N ILE A 272 -37.16 -9.02 24.18
CA ILE A 272 -37.14 -8.66 22.76
C ILE A 272 -38.47 -7.99 22.38
N TYR A 273 -39.61 -8.54 22.80
CA TYR A 273 -40.93 -7.93 22.56
C TYR A 273 -41.13 -6.60 23.31
N SER A 274 -40.61 -6.44 24.54
CA SER A 274 -40.66 -5.15 25.25
C SER A 274 -39.82 -4.09 24.54
N SER A 275 -38.61 -4.45 24.09
CA SER A 275 -37.73 -3.58 23.31
C SER A 275 -38.36 -3.15 21.97
N LEU A 276 -38.95 -4.09 21.23
CA LEU A 276 -39.60 -3.80 19.94
C LEU A 276 -40.85 -2.92 20.11
N ARG A 277 -41.61 -3.08 21.19
CA ARG A 277 -42.73 -2.19 21.54
C ARG A 277 -42.25 -0.79 21.89
N GLY A 278 -41.24 -0.66 22.76
CA GLY A 278 -40.69 0.64 23.15
C GLY A 278 -40.07 1.42 21.98
N VAL A 279 -39.39 0.75 21.05
CA VAL A 279 -38.90 1.35 19.80
C VAL A 279 -40.07 1.81 18.92
N THR A 280 -41.16 1.04 18.85
CA THR A 280 -42.36 1.40 18.07
C THR A 280 -43.05 2.65 18.65
N GLU A 281 -43.21 2.73 19.97
CA GLU A 281 -43.76 3.90 20.67
C GLU A 281 -42.85 5.13 20.49
N ALA A 282 -41.52 4.97 20.54
CA ALA A 282 -40.58 6.07 20.30
C ALA A 282 -40.70 6.63 18.87
N ILE A 283 -40.85 5.76 17.85
CA ILE A 283 -41.02 6.17 16.45
C ILE A 283 -42.36 6.86 16.23
N GLN A 284 -43.46 6.36 16.81
CA GLN A 284 -44.77 7.01 16.72
C GLN A 284 -44.76 8.39 17.39
N ASN A 285 -44.17 8.52 18.58
CA ASN A 285 -44.04 9.82 19.26
C ASN A 285 -43.19 10.82 18.47
N PHE A 286 -42.12 10.39 17.80
CA PHE A 286 -41.36 11.26 16.90
C PHE A 286 -42.19 11.69 15.67
N SER A 287 -42.89 10.75 15.02
CA SER A 287 -43.71 11.03 13.83
C SER A 287 -44.88 11.97 14.13
N PHE A 288 -45.50 11.87 15.31
CA PHE A 288 -46.58 12.75 15.73
C PHE A 288 -46.04 14.18 15.96
N ARG A 289 -44.92 14.30 16.69
CA ARG A 289 -44.32 15.59 17.05
C ARG A 289 -43.70 16.33 15.87
N SER A 290 -43.29 15.64 14.80
CA SER A 290 -42.79 16.27 13.56
C SER A 290 -43.88 16.76 12.61
N GLN A 291 -45.16 16.47 12.89
CA GLN A 291 -46.27 16.80 11.99
C GLN A 291 -47.12 18.01 12.47
N GLU A 292 -46.96 18.45 13.72
CA GLU A 292 -47.61 19.67 14.25
C GLU A 292 -46.85 20.97 13.92
N ASP A 293 -45.53 20.94 13.74
CA ASP A 293 -44.66 22.14 13.55
C ASP A 293 -44.66 22.72 12.11
N MET A 294 -45.51 22.25 11.21
CA MET A 294 -45.47 22.57 9.77
C MET A 294 -46.83 22.97 9.16
N ASN A 295 -47.70 23.68 9.92
CA ASN A 295 -49.01 24.05 9.41
C ASN A 295 -49.65 25.34 9.98
N GLU A 296 -48.98 26.50 9.88
CA GLU A 296 -49.65 27.82 9.95
C GLU A 296 -49.25 28.76 8.77
N PRO A 297 -50.21 29.45 8.12
CA PRO A 297 -49.93 30.27 6.93
C PRO A 297 -49.76 31.78 7.23
N VAL A 298 -48.54 32.29 7.09
CA VAL A 298 -48.26 33.73 7.25
C VAL A 298 -48.87 34.57 6.10
N LYS A 299 -49.69 35.57 6.46
CA LYS A 299 -50.26 36.56 5.52
C LYS A 299 -49.55 37.92 5.60
N ARG A 300 -49.70 38.67 4.49
CA ARG A 300 -49.61 40.14 4.34
C ARG A 300 -50.29 40.91 5.50
N ASP A 301 -49.98 42.18 5.80
CA ASP A 301 -49.41 43.25 4.94
C ASP A 301 -48.83 44.45 5.74
N SER A 302 -48.05 45.32 5.07
CA SER A 302 -47.92 46.78 5.34
C SER A 302 -47.26 47.28 6.67
N LYS A 303 -46.68 48.49 6.80
CA LYS A 303 -46.60 49.69 5.90
C LYS A 303 -45.41 50.62 6.28
N LYS A 304 -44.76 51.25 5.27
CA LYS A 304 -44.26 52.68 5.14
C LYS A 304 -43.50 53.37 6.33
N ASP A 305 -42.60 54.35 6.17
CA ASP A 305 -42.24 55.28 5.06
C ASP A 305 -40.86 55.97 5.26
N ASP A 306 -40.20 56.68 4.33
CA ASP A 306 -40.17 56.82 2.84
C ASP A 306 -38.76 57.46 2.50
N GLY A 307 -38.34 57.92 1.31
CA GLY A 307 -38.93 58.02 -0.03
C GLY A 307 -38.01 58.73 -1.07
N ASP A 308 -38.48 58.79 -2.33
CA ASP A 308 -37.99 59.53 -3.53
C ASP A 308 -36.54 59.28 -4.07
N LEU A 309 -36.22 59.33 -5.39
CA LEU A 309 -36.83 60.04 -6.54
C LEU A 309 -36.90 59.24 -7.89
N ILE A 310 -38.09 59.27 -8.52
CA ILE A 310 -38.41 59.67 -9.91
C ILE A 310 -37.90 58.92 -11.20
N CYS A 311 -38.89 58.59 -12.07
CA CYS A 311 -38.88 58.33 -13.54
C CYS A 311 -38.29 57.03 -14.15
N SER A 312 -38.68 56.55 -15.36
CA SER A 312 -39.97 56.57 -16.13
C SER A 312 -39.78 55.96 -17.54
N ALA A 313 -40.64 55.03 -17.99
CA ALA A 313 -41.11 54.81 -19.40
C ALA A 313 -41.71 53.39 -19.62
N SER A 314 -42.47 53.19 -20.69
CA SER A 314 -43.15 51.93 -21.06
C SER A 314 -42.90 51.53 -22.51
N GLY A 315 -43.12 50.25 -22.87
CA GLY A 315 -43.14 49.79 -24.26
C GLY A 315 -43.50 48.30 -24.44
N ILE A 316 -44.55 48.01 -25.22
CA ILE A 316 -45.05 46.67 -25.57
C ILE A 316 -45.35 46.66 -27.08
N VAL A 317 -44.92 45.61 -27.81
CA VAL A 317 -45.68 44.80 -28.81
C VAL A 317 -44.75 43.81 -29.57
N ASP A 318 -45.17 42.74 -30.29
CA ASP A 318 -46.16 41.65 -30.10
C ASP A 318 -46.13 40.70 -31.36
N LEU A 319 -46.78 39.50 -31.30
CA LEU A 319 -47.22 38.62 -32.43
C LEU A 319 -46.10 37.84 -33.23
N ARG A 320 -46.31 36.64 -33.84
CA ARG A 320 -47.45 35.67 -33.88
C ARG A 320 -47.04 34.22 -34.29
N ALA A 321 -48.02 33.31 -34.19
CA ALA A 321 -48.14 31.89 -34.64
C ALA A 321 -47.75 31.57 -36.11
N GLY A 322 -47.71 30.32 -36.62
CA GLY A 322 -47.96 28.96 -36.06
C GLY A 322 -48.50 27.95 -37.12
N SER A 323 -48.66 26.66 -36.76
CA SER A 323 -49.09 25.51 -37.62
C SER A 323 -48.13 25.09 -38.76
N GLY A 324 -48.13 23.85 -39.30
CA GLY A 324 -48.85 22.62 -38.92
C GLY A 324 -48.57 21.41 -39.87
N VAL A 325 -48.83 20.19 -39.36
CA VAL A 325 -48.93 18.83 -39.98
C VAL A 325 -48.68 18.62 -41.49
N SER A 326 -47.77 17.70 -41.86
CA SER A 326 -47.97 16.57 -42.84
C SER A 326 -46.67 15.75 -43.06
N ASP A 327 -46.75 14.61 -43.78
CA ASP A 327 -45.72 13.54 -43.81
C ASP A 327 -45.51 12.92 -45.22
N THR A 328 -44.38 12.23 -45.41
CA THR A 328 -43.97 11.34 -46.53
C THR A 328 -43.50 11.94 -47.87
N GLY A 329 -42.36 11.44 -48.38
CA GLY A 329 -41.86 11.61 -49.76
C GLY A 329 -40.61 10.77 -50.04
N ARG A 330 -40.41 10.26 -51.28
CA ARG A 330 -39.30 9.35 -51.66
C ARG A 330 -38.69 9.72 -53.01
N THR A 331 -37.52 9.12 -53.31
CA THR A 331 -36.80 9.00 -54.61
C THR A 331 -35.97 10.22 -55.07
N ALA A 332 -34.96 10.10 -55.96
CA ALA A 332 -33.94 9.04 -56.19
C ALA A 332 -32.92 9.49 -57.28
N LEU A 333 -31.70 8.91 -57.28
CA LEU A 333 -30.72 8.85 -58.41
C LEU A 333 -30.15 10.21 -58.90
N ASP A 334 -29.02 10.31 -59.62
CA ASP A 334 -27.94 9.37 -60.03
C ASP A 334 -26.59 10.18 -60.00
N ASN A 335 -25.42 9.91 -60.63
CA ASN A 335 -24.97 8.93 -61.63
C ASN A 335 -23.44 8.63 -61.50
N LYS A 336 -22.88 8.00 -62.54
CA LYS A 336 -21.50 7.50 -62.78
C LYS A 336 -20.66 8.54 -63.58
N THR A 337 -19.42 8.33 -64.07
CA THR A 337 -18.66 7.08 -64.33
C THR A 337 -17.12 7.24 -64.42
N SER A 338 -16.39 6.21 -63.95
CA SER A 338 -15.19 5.54 -64.52
C SER A 338 -13.84 6.24 -64.86
N LEU A 339 -12.79 5.76 -64.17
CA LEU A 339 -11.54 5.12 -64.68
C LEU A 339 -10.68 5.78 -65.78
N LEU A 340 -9.37 5.95 -65.52
CA LEU A 340 -8.27 5.10 -66.07
C LEU A 340 -6.86 5.48 -65.51
N ASN A 341 -5.84 4.65 -65.79
CA ASN A 341 -4.46 4.74 -65.27
C ASN A 341 -3.52 5.60 -66.16
N THR A 342 -2.35 6.04 -65.64
CA THR A 342 -0.99 6.05 -66.29
C THR A 342 0.07 6.70 -65.35
N MET A 343 1.37 6.39 -65.52
CA MET A 343 2.54 7.03 -64.85
C MET A 343 3.60 7.48 -65.90
N PRO A 344 4.83 7.89 -65.49
CA PRO A 344 5.28 9.23 -65.07
C PRO A 344 5.99 10.00 -66.23
N PRO A 345 6.61 11.18 -66.00
CA PRO A 345 8.09 11.19 -65.80
C PRO A 345 8.62 12.33 -64.88
N HIS A 346 9.95 12.45 -64.77
CA HIS A 346 10.67 13.38 -63.88
C HIS A 346 10.88 14.80 -64.44
N SER A 347 11.01 15.79 -63.54
CA SER A 347 11.91 16.95 -63.70
C SER A 347 12.23 17.64 -62.35
N SER A 348 13.23 18.52 -62.33
CA SER A 348 13.68 19.32 -61.17
C SER A 348 14.39 20.58 -61.69
N PRO A 349 14.34 21.74 -61.00
CA PRO A 349 15.44 22.03 -60.06
C PRO A 349 15.12 22.89 -58.80
N ARG A 350 15.75 22.47 -57.70
CA ARG A 350 16.29 23.20 -56.53
C ARG A 350 16.09 24.74 -56.41
N SER A 351 15.76 25.15 -55.17
CA SER A 351 16.55 26.15 -54.43
C SER A 351 16.97 25.58 -53.05
N ARG A 352 18.00 26.18 -52.45
CA ARG A 352 18.45 26.00 -51.04
C ARG A 352 17.63 26.93 -50.10
N ASP A 353 17.72 26.90 -48.77
CA ASP A 353 18.81 26.55 -47.82
C ASP A 353 18.36 25.58 -46.69
N TYR A 354 19.13 24.52 -46.41
CA TYR A 354 20.17 24.38 -45.36
C TYR A 354 19.62 23.99 -43.97
N ASN A 355 19.87 22.74 -43.58
CA ASN A 355 19.62 22.18 -42.26
C ASN A 355 20.76 21.18 -41.93
N PRO A 356 21.57 21.40 -40.87
CA PRO A 356 22.76 20.58 -40.61
C PRO A 356 22.47 19.36 -39.71
N TYR A 357 23.14 18.25 -40.04
CA TYR A 357 23.23 16.98 -39.30
C TYR A 357 21.98 16.08 -39.19
N ASN A 358 21.94 15.10 -40.10
CA ASN A 358 21.39 13.77 -39.83
C ASN A 358 22.14 12.72 -40.68
N TYR A 359 22.76 11.73 -40.04
CA TYR A 359 23.38 10.50 -40.63
C TYR A 359 24.61 10.70 -41.55
N SER A 360 25.56 9.75 -41.69
CA SER A 360 25.81 8.48 -40.96
C SER A 360 27.21 7.89 -41.24
N ASP A 361 27.68 7.06 -40.31
CA ASP A 361 28.61 5.91 -40.44
C ASP A 361 29.88 5.98 -41.32
N GLY A 362 31.01 5.72 -40.66
CA GLY A 362 31.88 4.61 -41.07
C GLY A 362 33.12 4.90 -41.94
N VAL A 363 34.29 5.05 -41.30
CA VAL A 363 35.52 4.31 -41.60
C VAL A 363 36.53 4.50 -40.47
N SER A 364 37.40 3.51 -40.27
CA SER A 364 38.36 3.41 -39.15
C SER A 364 39.65 4.21 -39.31
N SER A 365 40.27 4.54 -38.17
CA SER A 365 41.73 4.68 -37.98
C SER A 365 42.46 5.71 -38.87
N PHE A 366 42.47 6.97 -38.45
CA PHE A 366 43.52 7.92 -38.83
C PHE A 366 44.56 8.07 -37.71
N ASN A 367 45.83 7.98 -38.09
CA ASN A 367 46.96 7.76 -37.19
C ASN A 367 47.27 8.95 -36.27
N LYS A 368 47.12 8.77 -34.95
CA LYS A 368 47.52 9.75 -33.92
C LYS A 368 49.06 9.96 -33.86
N SER A 369 49.86 9.14 -34.56
CA SER A 369 51.31 9.33 -34.71
C SER A 369 51.68 10.46 -35.66
N ALA A 370 50.89 10.74 -36.70
CA ALA A 370 51.23 11.73 -37.73
C ALA A 370 51.29 13.18 -37.20
N LEU A 371 50.63 13.47 -36.06
CA LEU A 371 50.71 14.77 -35.40
C LEU A 371 51.94 14.91 -34.48
N LYS A 372 52.60 13.78 -34.12
CA LYS A 372 53.75 13.76 -33.21
C LYS A 372 55.11 13.90 -33.93
N GLU A 373 55.11 13.80 -35.26
CA GLU A 373 56.31 13.83 -36.12
C GLU A 373 56.46 15.18 -36.88
N ALA A 374 55.50 16.10 -36.72
CA ALA A 374 55.37 17.32 -37.52
C ALA A 374 55.88 18.61 -36.85
N MET A 375 56.37 18.54 -35.60
CA MET A 375 57.01 19.65 -34.90
C MET A 375 58.35 19.17 -34.33
N PHE A 376 59.45 19.75 -34.83
CA PHE A 376 60.81 19.41 -34.42
C PHE A 376 61.13 19.92 -33.01
N ASP A 377 62.10 19.27 -32.37
CA ASP A 377 62.70 19.68 -31.08
C ASP A 377 63.11 21.17 -31.07
N ASP A 378 62.80 21.89 -29.98
CA ASP A 378 63.81 22.57 -29.12
C ASP A 378 63.19 23.18 -27.83
N ASP A 379 62.33 22.44 -27.09
CA ASP A 379 62.00 22.78 -25.68
C ASP A 379 61.34 21.60 -24.95
N ALA A 380 62.17 20.71 -24.38
CA ALA A 380 61.73 19.40 -23.87
C ALA A 380 61.47 19.33 -22.34
N GLU A 381 61.00 20.40 -21.70
CA GLU A 381 60.47 20.36 -20.31
C GLU A 381 59.34 21.40 -20.05
N GLN A 382 58.13 21.20 -20.60
CA GLN A 382 56.87 21.72 -20.02
C GLN A 382 55.58 21.20 -20.67
N PHE A 383 55.27 19.92 -20.41
CA PHE A 383 53.87 19.49 -20.26
C PHE A 383 53.75 18.85 -18.87
N PRO A 384 52.85 19.33 -18.00
CA PRO A 384 52.45 18.55 -16.85
C PRO A 384 51.78 17.28 -17.39
N ASP A 385 52.25 16.11 -16.96
CA ASP A 385 51.38 14.94 -16.96
C ASP A 385 50.16 15.31 -16.11
N GLU A 386 48.95 15.24 -16.68
CA GLU A 386 47.74 15.40 -15.87
C GLU A 386 47.79 14.33 -14.78
N PRO A 387 47.77 14.71 -13.48
CA PRO A 387 47.83 13.73 -12.41
C PRO A 387 46.63 12.78 -12.57
N PRO A 388 46.80 11.48 -12.28
CA PRO A 388 45.70 10.53 -12.40
C PRO A 388 44.54 11.03 -11.54
N MET A 389 43.45 11.45 -12.21
CA MET A 389 42.27 12.05 -11.59
C MET A 389 41.82 11.13 -10.47
N ASP A 390 41.76 11.63 -9.24
CA ASP A 390 41.37 10.78 -8.12
C ASP A 390 39.91 10.35 -8.33
N HIS A 391 39.71 9.07 -8.65
CA HIS A 391 38.39 8.54 -8.99
C HIS A 391 37.39 8.70 -7.83
N SER A 392 37.88 8.88 -6.59
CA SER A 392 37.08 9.27 -5.43
C SER A 392 36.47 10.67 -5.59
N ASP A 393 37.29 11.68 -5.92
CA ASP A 393 36.83 13.06 -6.09
C ASP A 393 35.87 13.19 -7.28
N LEU A 394 36.16 12.51 -8.39
CA LEU A 394 35.25 12.45 -9.54
C LEU A 394 33.90 11.84 -9.13
N VAL A 395 33.88 10.73 -8.39
CA VAL A 395 32.60 10.16 -7.91
C VAL A 395 31.90 11.08 -6.91
N ALA A 396 32.63 11.81 -6.05
CA ALA A 396 32.03 12.80 -5.15
C ALA A 396 31.33 13.94 -5.92
N GLU A 397 31.91 14.44 -7.02
CA GLU A 397 31.26 15.44 -7.87
C GLU A 397 30.04 14.89 -8.61
N LEU A 398 30.13 13.67 -9.15
CA LEU A 398 29.01 13.01 -9.83
C LEU A 398 27.83 12.75 -8.88
N LEU A 399 28.10 12.23 -7.68
CA LEU A 399 27.07 12.02 -6.64
C LEU A 399 26.43 13.36 -6.22
N LYS A 400 27.23 14.42 -6.08
CA LYS A 400 26.76 15.75 -5.71
C LYS A 400 25.80 16.31 -6.75
N GLU A 401 26.11 16.26 -8.04
CA GLU A 401 25.21 16.81 -9.06
C GLU A 401 23.98 15.91 -9.32
N LEU A 402 24.10 14.58 -9.19
CA LEU A 402 22.95 13.67 -9.25
C LEU A 402 21.99 13.81 -8.06
N SER A 403 22.49 14.16 -6.87
CA SER A 403 21.65 14.46 -5.69
C SER A 403 20.89 15.77 -5.80
N ASN A 404 21.28 16.64 -6.74
CA ASN A 404 20.81 18.00 -6.85
C ASN A 404 19.75 18.08 -7.95
N HIS A 405 18.48 17.80 -7.63
CA HIS A 405 17.33 17.79 -8.57
C HIS A 405 16.88 19.19 -9.04
N ASN A 406 17.86 19.96 -9.49
CA ASN A 406 17.82 21.32 -9.96
C ASN A 406 17.34 21.40 -11.43
N GLU A 407 17.49 22.57 -12.06
CA GLU A 407 17.11 22.80 -13.47
C GLU A 407 18.26 22.52 -14.46
N ARG A 408 19.41 22.02 -13.99
CA ARG A 408 20.61 21.70 -14.79
C ARG A 408 20.45 20.35 -15.49
N VAL A 409 19.67 20.35 -16.57
CA VAL A 409 19.33 19.11 -17.30
C VAL A 409 20.54 18.53 -18.03
N GLU A 410 21.41 19.33 -18.62
CA GLU A 410 22.55 18.83 -19.39
C GLU A 410 23.71 18.37 -18.50
N GLU A 411 23.96 19.06 -17.38
CA GLU A 411 24.98 18.70 -16.39
C GLU A 411 24.63 17.36 -15.71
N ARG A 412 23.35 17.12 -15.40
CA ARG A 412 22.89 15.84 -14.83
C ARG A 412 22.88 14.70 -15.87
N LYS A 413 22.67 14.99 -17.15
CA LYS A 413 22.94 14.03 -18.24
C LYS A 413 24.43 13.71 -18.35
N ALA A 414 25.30 14.72 -18.31
CA ALA A 414 26.75 14.54 -18.36
C ALA A 414 27.23 13.67 -17.19
N ALA A 415 26.74 13.94 -15.98
CA ALA A 415 27.05 13.11 -14.81
C ALA A 415 26.63 11.64 -14.99
N LEU A 416 25.46 11.37 -15.58
CA LEU A 416 25.06 10.00 -15.93
C LEU A 416 25.95 9.36 -17.03
N TYR A 417 26.43 10.14 -18.00
CA TYR A 417 27.35 9.63 -19.03
C TYR A 417 28.75 9.32 -18.47
N GLU A 418 29.31 10.16 -17.60
CA GLU A 418 30.59 9.88 -16.93
C GLU A 418 30.47 8.70 -15.97
N LEU A 419 29.38 8.60 -15.20
CA LEU A 419 29.08 7.42 -14.39
C LEU A 419 28.99 6.15 -15.25
N MET A 420 28.48 6.24 -16.48
CA MET A 420 28.45 5.11 -17.42
C MET A 420 29.87 4.70 -17.87
N LYS A 421 30.81 5.62 -18.05
CA LYS A 421 32.22 5.28 -18.34
C LYS A 421 32.88 4.59 -17.15
N LEU A 422 32.66 5.09 -15.94
CA LEU A 422 33.18 4.51 -14.69
C LEU A 422 32.68 3.09 -14.40
N THR A 423 31.64 2.60 -15.09
CA THR A 423 31.21 1.19 -15.03
C THR A 423 31.94 0.27 -16.02
N GLN A 424 32.66 0.83 -16.98
CA GLN A 424 33.44 0.11 -18.00
C GLN A 424 34.94 0.08 -17.64
N GLU A 425 35.40 1.04 -16.85
CA GLU A 425 36.73 1.09 -16.27
C GLU A 425 36.81 0.19 -15.00
N GLU A 426 37.89 -0.60 -14.87
CA GLU A 426 38.07 -1.58 -13.78
C GLU A 426 38.49 -0.96 -12.43
N SER A 427 37.94 0.20 -12.08
CA SER A 427 38.21 0.94 -10.84
C SER A 427 37.47 0.36 -9.63
N PHE A 428 37.72 -0.92 -9.33
CA PHE A 428 36.91 -1.73 -8.41
C PHE A 428 36.77 -1.16 -6.98
N GLY A 429 37.81 -0.52 -6.44
CA GLY A 429 37.82 -0.03 -5.06
C GLY A 429 36.82 1.11 -4.80
N VAL A 430 36.67 2.03 -5.75
CA VAL A 430 35.71 3.16 -5.65
C VAL A 430 34.27 2.64 -5.66
N TRP A 431 34.02 1.54 -6.37
CA TRP A 431 32.74 0.84 -6.34
C TRP A 431 32.48 0.09 -5.03
N ASP A 432 33.49 -0.33 -4.26
CA ASP A 432 33.27 -0.95 -2.95
C ASP A 432 32.76 0.06 -1.91
N GLU A 433 33.29 1.29 -1.92
CA GLU A 433 32.86 2.34 -1.00
C GLU A 433 31.52 2.96 -1.41
N HIS A 434 31.38 3.40 -2.67
CA HIS A 434 30.29 4.28 -3.06
C HIS A 434 29.08 3.60 -3.72
N PHE A 435 29.13 2.30 -4.07
CA PHE A 435 28.04 1.63 -4.80
C PHE A 435 26.65 1.80 -4.14
N LYS A 436 26.56 1.83 -2.82
CA LYS A 436 25.28 2.05 -2.10
C LYS A 436 24.68 3.42 -2.43
N THR A 437 25.50 4.46 -2.41
CA THR A 437 25.11 5.85 -2.69
C THR A 437 24.84 6.05 -4.18
N ILE A 438 25.69 5.49 -5.05
CA ILE A 438 25.50 5.48 -6.51
C ILE A 438 24.15 4.82 -6.85
N LEU A 439 23.87 3.63 -6.33
CA LEU A 439 22.63 2.91 -6.59
C LEU A 439 21.41 3.66 -6.03
N LEU A 440 21.50 4.20 -4.82
CA LEU A 440 20.40 4.95 -4.21
C LEU A 440 20.04 6.19 -5.05
N LEU A 441 21.01 7.03 -5.39
CA LEU A 441 20.78 8.21 -6.23
C LEU A 441 20.28 7.81 -7.62
N LEU A 442 20.87 6.79 -8.25
CA LEU A 442 20.44 6.36 -9.59
C LEU A 442 18.99 5.85 -9.61
N LEU A 443 18.55 5.16 -8.54
CA LEU A 443 17.16 4.75 -8.36
C LEU A 443 16.21 5.91 -8.00
N GLU A 444 16.74 7.01 -7.45
CA GLU A 444 16.02 8.27 -7.23
C GLU A 444 15.90 9.09 -8.53
N THR A 445 16.94 9.10 -9.37
CA THR A 445 16.94 9.70 -10.72
C THR A 445 15.92 9.04 -11.66
N LEU A 446 15.42 7.84 -11.35
CA LEU A 446 14.25 7.25 -12.02
C LEU A 446 12.94 8.06 -11.79
N GLY A 447 12.93 8.99 -10.83
CA GLY A 447 11.85 9.93 -10.55
C GLY A 447 12.04 11.33 -11.15
N ASP A 448 13.05 11.55 -12.01
CA ASP A 448 13.35 12.89 -12.54
C ASP A 448 12.16 13.53 -13.27
N LYS A 449 12.12 14.87 -13.33
CA LYS A 449 11.19 15.63 -14.18
C LYS A 449 11.40 15.26 -15.66
N GLU A 450 12.66 15.15 -16.09
CA GLU A 450 13.02 14.95 -17.48
C GLU A 450 13.09 13.47 -17.89
N HIS A 451 12.25 13.12 -18.88
CA HIS A 451 12.15 11.76 -19.40
C HIS A 451 13.47 11.25 -20.02
N ALA A 452 14.26 12.15 -20.62
CA ALA A 452 15.59 11.81 -21.14
C ALA A 452 16.56 11.40 -20.02
N ILE A 453 16.47 12.03 -18.85
CA ILE A 453 17.27 11.67 -17.66
C ILE A 453 16.78 10.34 -17.08
N ARG A 454 15.47 10.14 -16.93
CA ARG A 454 14.91 8.84 -16.48
C ARG A 454 15.31 7.68 -17.39
N ALA A 455 15.24 7.87 -18.71
CA ALA A 455 15.68 6.88 -19.70
C ALA A 455 17.19 6.62 -19.63
N LEU A 456 18.02 7.66 -19.43
CA LEU A 456 19.48 7.51 -19.29
C LEU A 456 19.85 6.79 -17.99
N ALA A 457 19.20 7.09 -16.87
CA ALA A 457 19.41 6.40 -15.59
C ALA A 457 19.13 4.88 -15.68
N LEU A 458 18.10 4.47 -16.43
CA LEU A 458 17.83 3.05 -16.72
C LEU A 458 18.91 2.40 -17.59
N LYS A 459 19.50 3.14 -18.54
CA LYS A 459 20.62 2.65 -19.37
C LYS A 459 21.89 2.48 -18.53
N VAL A 460 22.18 3.43 -17.62
CA VAL A 460 23.29 3.31 -16.64
C VAL A 460 23.04 2.13 -15.68
N LEU A 461 21.82 1.96 -15.16
CA LEU A 461 21.49 0.84 -14.28
C LEU A 461 21.72 -0.52 -14.97
N ARG A 462 21.28 -0.65 -16.23
CA ARG A 462 21.55 -1.80 -17.11
C ARG A 462 23.06 -2.02 -17.34
N GLU A 463 23.86 -0.97 -17.36
CA GLU A 463 25.32 -1.05 -17.52
C GLU A 463 26.00 -1.59 -16.25
N ILE A 464 25.72 -1.02 -15.07
CA ILE A 464 26.24 -1.51 -13.78
C ILE A 464 25.84 -2.98 -13.57
N LEU A 465 24.60 -3.35 -13.91
CA LEU A 465 24.10 -4.73 -13.82
C LEU A 465 24.89 -5.70 -14.70
N ARG A 466 25.23 -5.30 -15.94
CA ARG A 466 25.99 -6.16 -16.86
C ARG A 466 27.42 -6.38 -16.38
N ASN A 467 28.07 -5.31 -15.90
CA ASN A 467 29.51 -5.32 -15.64
C ASN A 467 29.83 -5.75 -14.19
N GLN A 468 28.93 -5.50 -13.22
CA GLN A 468 29.13 -5.78 -11.80
C GLN A 468 27.92 -6.48 -11.12
N PRO A 469 27.36 -7.57 -11.68
CA PRO A 469 26.11 -8.18 -11.22
C PRO A 469 26.12 -8.63 -9.74
N ALA A 470 27.27 -9.07 -9.24
CA ALA A 470 27.42 -9.56 -7.87
C ALA A 470 27.03 -8.52 -6.79
N ARG A 471 27.24 -7.21 -7.06
CA ARG A 471 26.91 -6.14 -6.10
C ARG A 471 25.41 -6.03 -5.82
N PHE A 472 24.57 -6.45 -6.77
CA PHE A 472 23.11 -6.40 -6.64
C PHE A 472 22.51 -7.50 -5.76
N LYS A 473 23.29 -8.49 -5.29
CA LYS A 473 22.78 -9.63 -4.49
C LYS A 473 21.92 -9.19 -3.28
N ASN A 474 22.31 -8.09 -2.62
CA ASN A 474 21.62 -7.56 -1.44
C ASN A 474 20.59 -6.46 -1.76
N TYR A 475 20.43 -6.09 -3.03
CA TYR A 475 19.56 -5.00 -3.51
C TYR A 475 18.56 -5.44 -4.59
N ALA A 476 18.65 -6.70 -5.03
CA ALA A 476 17.87 -7.29 -6.12
C ALA A 476 16.37 -6.96 -6.04
N GLU A 477 15.74 -7.15 -4.89
CA GLU A 477 14.31 -6.86 -4.68
C GLU A 477 13.97 -5.39 -4.96
N LEU A 478 14.70 -4.46 -4.35
CA LEU A 478 14.53 -3.02 -4.57
C LEU A 478 14.77 -2.63 -6.03
N THR A 479 15.83 -3.16 -6.67
CA THR A 479 16.16 -2.83 -8.07
C THR A 479 15.11 -3.40 -9.02
N ILE A 480 14.69 -4.66 -8.84
CA ILE A 480 13.60 -5.29 -9.61
C ILE A 480 12.32 -4.47 -9.48
N MET A 481 11.91 -4.13 -8.26
CA MET A 481 10.74 -3.28 -8.05
C MET A 481 10.85 -1.95 -8.81
N LYS A 482 11.94 -1.20 -8.62
CA LYS A 482 12.11 0.12 -9.24
C LYS A 482 12.15 0.08 -10.77
N THR A 483 12.80 -0.93 -11.37
CA THR A 483 12.80 -1.12 -12.83
C THR A 483 11.41 -1.53 -13.35
N LEU A 484 10.65 -2.34 -12.61
CA LEU A 484 9.27 -2.66 -12.97
C LEU A 484 8.34 -1.45 -12.82
N GLU A 485 8.51 -0.62 -11.78
CA GLU A 485 7.75 0.63 -11.60
C GLU A 485 7.91 1.60 -12.76
N ALA A 486 9.11 1.70 -13.35
CA ALA A 486 9.40 2.56 -14.50
C ALA A 486 8.61 2.21 -15.77
N HIS A 487 7.95 1.04 -15.84
CA HIS A 487 7.02 0.72 -16.93
C HIS A 487 5.71 1.51 -16.88
N LYS A 488 5.42 2.24 -15.79
CA LYS A 488 4.31 3.22 -15.68
C LYS A 488 4.58 4.54 -16.42
N ASP A 489 5.79 4.77 -16.93
CA ASP A 489 6.17 6.07 -17.51
C ASP A 489 5.37 6.41 -18.79
N PRO A 490 4.86 7.65 -18.97
CA PRO A 490 4.17 8.05 -20.20
C PRO A 490 5.06 8.09 -21.46
N HIS A 491 6.38 8.17 -21.33
CA HIS A 491 7.32 8.23 -22.45
C HIS A 491 7.82 6.83 -22.82
N LYS A 492 7.54 6.42 -24.07
CA LYS A 492 7.91 5.09 -24.59
C LYS A 492 9.41 4.77 -24.55
N GLU A 493 10.29 5.77 -24.55
CA GLU A 493 11.74 5.55 -24.41
C GLU A 493 12.12 5.11 -22.98
N VAL A 494 11.48 5.69 -21.95
CA VAL A 494 11.70 5.27 -20.56
C VAL A 494 11.20 3.83 -20.37
N VAL A 495 9.99 3.52 -20.84
CA VAL A 495 9.43 2.16 -20.79
C VAL A 495 10.30 1.17 -21.57
N ARG A 496 10.84 1.53 -22.74
CA ARG A 496 11.80 0.69 -23.48
C ARG A 496 13.09 0.47 -22.67
N SER A 497 13.64 1.53 -22.07
CA SER A 497 14.86 1.44 -21.26
C SER A 497 14.64 0.58 -20.01
N ALA A 498 13.43 0.61 -19.44
CA ALA A 498 13.01 -0.22 -18.32
C ALA A 498 12.87 -1.70 -18.70
N GLU A 499 12.32 -2.00 -19.88
CA GLU A 499 12.25 -3.36 -20.43
C GLU A 499 13.66 -3.93 -20.68
N GLU A 500 14.56 -3.14 -21.27
CA GLU A 500 15.96 -3.53 -21.49
C GLU A 500 16.72 -3.75 -20.17
N ALA A 501 16.45 -2.94 -19.14
CA ALA A 501 17.01 -3.13 -17.79
C ALA A 501 16.39 -4.34 -17.05
N ALA A 502 15.09 -4.61 -17.18
CA ALA A 502 14.42 -5.78 -16.60
C ALA A 502 14.94 -7.09 -17.22
N SER A 503 15.18 -7.08 -18.54
CA SER A 503 15.84 -8.18 -19.24
C SER A 503 17.26 -8.44 -18.70
N MET A 504 18.01 -7.37 -18.42
CA MET A 504 19.35 -7.48 -17.80
C MET A 504 19.28 -7.97 -16.34
N LEU A 505 18.31 -7.53 -15.55
CA LEU A 505 18.10 -8.04 -14.18
C LEU A 505 17.85 -9.56 -14.19
N ALA A 506 17.03 -10.05 -15.13
CA ALA A 506 16.74 -11.48 -15.29
C ALA A 506 17.97 -12.34 -15.64
N THR A 507 18.99 -11.74 -16.27
CA THR A 507 20.26 -12.41 -16.59
C THR A 507 21.37 -12.17 -15.55
N SER A 508 21.27 -11.11 -14.75
CA SER A 508 22.29 -10.69 -13.77
C SER A 508 22.07 -11.26 -12.37
N ILE A 509 20.81 -11.46 -11.97
CA ILE A 509 20.43 -11.95 -10.63
C ILE A 509 20.18 -13.48 -10.67
N SER A 510 20.29 -14.13 -9.51
CA SER A 510 19.99 -15.56 -9.37
C SER A 510 18.51 -15.86 -9.65
N PRO A 511 18.17 -16.92 -10.41
CA PRO A 511 16.78 -17.17 -10.81
C PRO A 511 15.81 -17.29 -9.63
N ASP A 512 16.19 -18.00 -8.57
CA ASP A 512 15.39 -18.20 -7.35
C ASP A 512 15.05 -16.87 -6.65
N GLN A 513 15.99 -15.92 -6.63
CA GLN A 513 15.77 -14.60 -6.03
C GLN A 513 14.85 -13.75 -6.91
N CYS A 514 15.00 -13.79 -8.23
CA CYS A 514 14.06 -13.16 -9.15
C CYS A 514 12.64 -13.71 -8.98
N ILE A 515 12.48 -15.04 -8.96
CA ILE A 515 11.16 -15.71 -8.89
C ILE A 515 10.42 -15.33 -7.60
N LYS A 516 11.13 -15.32 -6.45
CA LYS A 516 10.56 -14.94 -5.15
C LYS A 516 10.05 -13.49 -5.10
N VAL A 517 10.72 -12.58 -5.80
CA VAL A 517 10.29 -11.17 -5.91
C VAL A 517 9.16 -11.02 -6.94
N LEU A 518 9.23 -11.74 -8.06
CA LEU A 518 8.29 -11.60 -9.17
C LEU A 518 6.92 -12.24 -8.88
N CYS A 519 6.85 -13.39 -8.22
CA CYS A 519 5.56 -14.10 -8.01
C CYS A 519 4.51 -13.25 -7.26
N PRO A 520 4.84 -12.56 -6.14
CA PRO A 520 3.91 -11.62 -5.50
C PRO A 520 3.49 -10.47 -6.42
N ILE A 521 4.44 -9.86 -7.14
CA ILE A 521 4.18 -8.74 -8.04
C ILE A 521 3.21 -9.15 -9.18
N ILE A 522 3.37 -10.35 -9.73
CA ILE A 522 2.46 -10.89 -10.78
C ILE A 522 1.03 -11.07 -10.24
N GLN A 523 0.87 -11.46 -8.97
CA GLN A 523 -0.43 -11.70 -8.35
C GLN A 523 -1.14 -10.42 -7.89
N THR A 524 -0.40 -9.40 -7.42
CA THR A 524 -1.00 -8.23 -6.73
C THR A 524 -0.80 -6.88 -7.42
N ALA A 525 0.03 -6.77 -8.46
CA ALA A 525 0.25 -5.50 -9.14
C ALA A 525 -0.75 -5.27 -10.29
N ASP A 526 -1.07 -4.00 -10.53
CA ASP A 526 -1.86 -3.57 -11.69
C ASP A 526 -1.03 -3.56 -12.99
N TYR A 527 -1.73 -3.44 -14.11
CA TYR A 527 -1.11 -3.10 -15.39
C TYR A 527 -0.51 -1.67 -15.31
N PRO A 528 0.69 -1.41 -15.87
CA PRO A 528 1.54 -2.31 -16.66
C PRO A 528 2.60 -3.09 -15.87
N ILE A 529 2.68 -2.94 -14.55
CA ILE A 529 3.73 -3.58 -13.72
C ILE A 529 3.63 -5.10 -13.77
N ASN A 530 2.42 -5.67 -13.66
CA ASN A 530 2.24 -7.13 -13.76
C ASN A 530 2.69 -7.69 -15.11
N LEU A 531 2.39 -7.00 -16.23
CA LEU A 531 2.86 -7.38 -17.56
C LEU A 531 4.40 -7.42 -17.63
N ALA A 532 5.07 -6.38 -17.13
CA ALA A 532 6.53 -6.33 -17.09
C ALA A 532 7.09 -7.47 -16.22
N ALA A 533 6.48 -7.74 -15.07
CA ALA A 533 6.88 -8.85 -14.19
C ALA A 533 6.71 -10.22 -14.86
N ILE A 534 5.63 -10.47 -15.60
CA ILE A 534 5.40 -11.74 -16.33
C ILE A 534 6.43 -11.92 -17.46
N LYS A 535 6.76 -10.86 -18.19
CA LYS A 535 7.82 -10.92 -19.22
C LYS A 535 9.18 -11.21 -18.60
N MET A 536 9.53 -10.51 -17.52
CA MET A 536 10.78 -10.73 -16.80
C MET A 536 10.86 -12.15 -16.24
N GLN A 537 9.78 -12.66 -15.63
CA GLN A 537 9.64 -14.03 -15.17
C GLN A 537 9.84 -15.04 -16.31
N THR A 538 9.27 -14.78 -17.49
CA THR A 538 9.49 -15.59 -18.70
C THR A 538 10.98 -15.68 -19.05
N LYS A 539 11.70 -14.55 -18.98
CA LYS A 539 13.15 -14.51 -19.26
C LYS A 539 14.00 -15.18 -18.18
N VAL A 540 13.53 -15.19 -16.92
CA VAL A 540 14.16 -15.95 -15.83
C VAL A 540 13.98 -17.46 -16.03
N ILE A 541 12.78 -17.91 -16.43
CA ILE A 541 12.45 -19.33 -16.66
C ILE A 541 13.39 -20.00 -17.67
N GLU A 542 13.81 -19.28 -18.73
CA GLU A 542 14.80 -19.74 -19.72
C GLU A 542 16.18 -20.12 -19.12
N ARG A 543 16.45 -19.75 -17.86
CA ARG A 543 17.71 -20.02 -17.14
C ARG A 543 17.57 -20.98 -15.94
N VAL A 544 16.36 -21.41 -15.60
CA VAL A 544 16.14 -22.30 -14.44
C VAL A 544 16.42 -23.75 -14.84
N SER A 545 17.06 -24.54 -13.97
CA SER A 545 17.19 -25.98 -14.19
C SER A 545 15.81 -26.66 -14.18
N LYS A 546 15.63 -27.78 -14.89
CA LYS A 546 14.36 -28.52 -14.89
C LYS A 546 13.91 -28.91 -13.47
N GLU A 547 14.85 -29.37 -12.65
CA GLU A 547 14.61 -29.83 -11.29
C GLU A 547 14.17 -28.67 -10.38
N THR A 548 14.90 -27.55 -10.42
CA THR A 548 14.56 -26.33 -9.67
C THR A 548 13.22 -25.75 -10.12
N LEU A 549 12.95 -25.70 -11.43
CA LEU A 549 11.70 -25.15 -11.95
C LEU A 549 10.49 -25.98 -11.53
N THR A 550 10.62 -27.31 -11.52
CA THR A 550 9.55 -28.23 -11.08
C THR A 550 9.21 -28.02 -9.60
N GLN A 551 10.19 -27.71 -8.75
CA GLN A 551 9.96 -27.36 -7.34
C GLN A 551 9.24 -26.01 -7.16
N LEU A 552 9.46 -25.04 -8.06
CA LEU A 552 8.89 -23.69 -7.99
C LEU A 552 7.50 -23.54 -8.66
N LEU A 553 7.01 -24.55 -9.38
CA LEU A 553 5.67 -24.51 -10.01
C LEU A 553 4.51 -24.15 -9.05
N PRO A 554 4.47 -24.61 -7.78
CA PRO A 554 3.40 -24.24 -6.87
C PRO A 554 3.33 -22.73 -6.55
N GLU A 555 4.46 -22.01 -6.65
CA GLU A 555 4.52 -20.56 -6.44
C GLU A 555 4.24 -19.79 -7.74
N ILE A 556 4.80 -20.24 -8.86
CA ILE A 556 4.73 -19.55 -10.16
C ILE A 556 3.34 -19.71 -10.82
N VAL A 557 2.83 -20.94 -10.90
CA VAL A 557 1.67 -21.26 -11.75
C VAL A 557 0.37 -20.57 -11.31
N PRO A 558 0.03 -20.43 -10.01
CA PRO A 558 -1.19 -19.73 -9.60
C PRO A 558 -1.27 -18.28 -10.10
N GLY A 559 -0.17 -17.53 -10.05
CA GLY A 559 -0.12 -16.15 -10.56
C GLY A 559 -0.28 -16.07 -12.08
N LEU A 560 0.26 -17.04 -12.82
CA LEU A 560 0.08 -17.11 -14.28
C LEU A 560 -1.35 -17.54 -14.68
N ILE A 561 -2.01 -18.39 -13.89
CA ILE A 561 -3.42 -18.75 -14.09
C ILE A 561 -4.32 -17.54 -13.81
N GLN A 562 -4.12 -16.85 -12.68
CA GLN A 562 -4.82 -15.60 -12.34
C GLN A 562 -4.62 -14.53 -13.44
N GLY A 563 -3.39 -14.34 -13.91
CA GLY A 563 -3.07 -13.41 -15.00
C GLY A 563 -3.68 -13.79 -16.36
N TYR A 564 -4.02 -15.06 -16.57
CA TYR A 564 -4.72 -15.54 -17.78
C TYR A 564 -6.23 -15.20 -17.75
N ASP A 565 -6.77 -14.74 -16.61
CA ASP A 565 -8.11 -14.16 -16.45
C ASP A 565 -8.11 -12.63 -16.31
N ASN A 566 -6.95 -11.98 -16.34
CA ASN A 566 -6.83 -10.52 -16.23
C ASN A 566 -7.61 -9.79 -17.34
N SER A 567 -8.13 -8.59 -17.07
CA SER A 567 -8.85 -7.75 -18.04
C SER A 567 -8.00 -7.38 -19.26
N GLU A 568 -6.69 -7.22 -19.09
CA GLU A 568 -5.78 -6.79 -20.14
C GLU A 568 -5.36 -7.92 -21.08
N SER A 569 -5.65 -7.74 -22.37
CA SER A 569 -5.29 -8.70 -23.43
C SER A 569 -3.78 -8.92 -23.55
N SER A 570 -2.98 -7.91 -23.19
CA SER A 570 -1.52 -7.97 -23.13
C SER A 570 -1.02 -8.88 -22.00
N VAL A 571 -1.59 -8.74 -20.80
CA VAL A 571 -1.31 -9.58 -19.62
C VAL A 571 -1.68 -11.04 -19.90
N ARG A 572 -2.91 -11.30 -20.41
CA ARG A 572 -3.33 -12.67 -20.76
C ARG A 572 -2.39 -13.31 -21.79
N LYS A 573 -1.93 -12.55 -22.80
CA LYS A 573 -0.97 -13.03 -23.82
C LYS A 573 0.41 -13.35 -23.22
N ALA A 574 0.89 -12.52 -22.29
CA ALA A 574 2.15 -12.75 -21.59
C ALA A 574 2.11 -13.98 -20.69
N CYS A 575 1.01 -14.22 -19.98
CA CYS A 575 0.81 -15.44 -19.18
C CYS A 575 0.89 -16.71 -20.03
N VAL A 576 0.30 -16.70 -21.23
CA VAL A 576 0.42 -17.82 -22.18
C VAL A 576 1.87 -18.05 -22.60
N PHE A 577 2.62 -17.00 -22.97
CA PHE A 577 4.04 -17.17 -23.32
C PHE A 577 4.88 -17.67 -22.13
N CYS A 578 4.61 -17.21 -20.92
CA CYS A 578 5.29 -17.67 -19.71
C CYS A 578 5.02 -19.16 -19.46
N LEU A 579 3.77 -19.61 -19.57
CA LEU A 579 3.39 -21.03 -19.47
C LEU A 579 4.00 -21.89 -20.60
N VAL A 580 4.14 -21.35 -21.82
CA VAL A 580 4.85 -22.02 -22.93
C VAL A 580 6.34 -22.16 -22.64
N ALA A 581 6.99 -21.14 -22.05
CA ALA A 581 8.39 -21.21 -21.64
C ALA A 581 8.61 -22.25 -20.52
N ILE A 582 7.72 -22.34 -19.54
CA ILE A 582 7.77 -23.41 -18.53
C ILE A 582 7.66 -24.78 -19.20
N HIS A 583 6.69 -24.96 -20.11
CA HIS A 583 6.54 -26.21 -20.86
C HIS A 583 7.76 -26.53 -21.74
N ALA A 584 8.50 -25.53 -22.24
CA ALA A 584 9.73 -25.77 -23.00
C ALA A 584 10.86 -26.36 -22.13
N VAL A 585 10.85 -26.11 -20.82
CA VAL A 585 11.85 -26.62 -19.87
C VAL A 585 11.44 -27.94 -19.23
N ILE A 586 10.19 -28.08 -18.76
CA ILE A 586 9.73 -29.28 -18.03
C ILE A 586 8.86 -30.24 -18.85
N GLY A 587 8.31 -29.79 -19.98
CA GLY A 587 7.39 -30.57 -20.81
C GLY A 587 6.07 -30.91 -20.11
N ASP A 588 5.67 -32.17 -20.25
CA ASP A 588 4.39 -32.71 -19.79
C ASP A 588 4.17 -32.63 -18.26
N GLU A 589 5.23 -32.47 -17.48
CA GLU A 589 5.19 -32.25 -16.02
C GLU A 589 4.45 -30.97 -15.61
N LEU A 590 4.21 -30.03 -16.54
CA LEU A 590 3.37 -28.86 -16.29
C LEU A 590 1.87 -29.23 -16.12
N LYS A 591 1.40 -30.30 -16.78
CA LYS A 591 -0.04 -30.60 -16.93
C LYS A 591 -0.83 -30.71 -15.60
N PRO A 592 -0.33 -31.35 -14.52
CA PRO A 592 -1.04 -31.42 -13.24
C PRO A 592 -1.33 -30.05 -12.60
N HIS A 593 -0.43 -29.08 -12.79
CA HIS A 593 -0.54 -27.74 -12.20
C HIS A 593 -1.55 -26.85 -12.95
N LEU A 594 -1.97 -27.24 -14.16
CA LEU A 594 -2.89 -26.48 -15.00
C LEU A 594 -4.37 -26.88 -14.84
N SER A 595 -4.70 -27.67 -13.81
CA SER A 595 -6.05 -28.21 -13.56
C SER A 595 -7.15 -27.16 -13.39
N GLN A 596 -6.80 -25.93 -13.03
CA GLN A 596 -7.73 -24.80 -12.88
C GLN A 596 -8.08 -24.11 -14.22
N LEU A 597 -7.35 -24.39 -15.32
CA LEU A 597 -7.63 -23.80 -16.63
C LEU A 597 -8.84 -24.46 -17.31
N THR A 598 -9.77 -23.64 -17.78
CA THR A 598 -10.92 -24.12 -18.57
C THR A 598 -10.46 -24.82 -19.86
N GLY A 599 -11.22 -25.82 -20.32
CA GLY A 599 -10.85 -26.64 -21.49
C GLY A 599 -10.54 -25.85 -22.76
N SER A 600 -11.15 -24.67 -22.95
CA SER A 600 -10.84 -23.76 -24.06
C SER A 600 -9.48 -23.08 -23.92
N LYS A 601 -9.10 -22.63 -22.72
CA LYS A 601 -7.75 -22.10 -22.43
C LYS A 601 -6.69 -23.19 -22.56
N MET A 602 -6.97 -24.39 -22.04
CA MET A 602 -6.10 -25.56 -22.19
C MET A 602 -5.84 -25.87 -23.67
N LYS A 603 -6.88 -25.89 -24.53
CA LYS A 603 -6.73 -26.06 -25.98
C LYS A 603 -5.87 -24.97 -26.61
N LEU A 604 -6.08 -23.70 -26.22
CA LEU A 604 -5.31 -22.57 -26.75
C LEU A 604 -3.83 -22.64 -26.34
N LEU A 605 -3.53 -22.94 -25.07
CA LEU A 605 -2.16 -23.13 -24.59
C LEU A 605 -1.45 -24.27 -25.34
N ASN A 606 -2.13 -25.41 -25.54
CA ASN A 606 -1.61 -26.53 -26.34
C ASN A 606 -1.33 -26.15 -27.81
N LEU A 607 -2.10 -25.22 -28.40
CA LEU A 607 -1.84 -24.70 -29.74
C LEU A 607 -0.55 -23.84 -29.77
N TYR A 608 -0.34 -22.99 -28.75
CA TYR A 608 0.89 -22.20 -28.62
C TYR A 608 2.13 -23.06 -28.34
N ILE A 609 2.02 -24.09 -27.49
CA ILE A 609 3.08 -25.08 -27.25
C ILE A 609 3.50 -25.76 -28.56
N LYS A 610 2.52 -26.28 -29.32
CA LYS A 610 2.79 -26.88 -30.64
C LYS A 610 3.44 -25.89 -31.61
N ARG A 611 2.94 -24.66 -31.68
CA ARG A 611 3.50 -23.61 -32.55
C ARG A 611 4.96 -23.29 -32.21
N ALA A 612 5.30 -23.23 -30.92
CA ALA A 612 6.68 -23.03 -30.48
C ALA A 612 7.58 -24.22 -30.85
N GLN A 613 7.11 -25.45 -30.63
CA GLN A 613 7.84 -26.67 -31.01
C GLN A 613 8.06 -26.81 -32.53
N THR A 614 7.14 -26.33 -33.36
CA THR A 614 7.30 -26.30 -34.82
C THR A 614 8.05 -25.08 -35.35
N GLY A 615 8.32 -24.08 -34.50
CA GLY A 615 8.76 -22.75 -34.89
C GLY A 615 10.22 -22.42 -34.61
N SER A 616 11.04 -23.41 -34.21
CA SER A 616 12.43 -23.21 -33.79
C SER A 616 13.41 -23.03 -34.98
N GLY A 617 13.21 -21.95 -35.73
CA GLY A 617 14.18 -21.40 -36.70
C GLY A 617 14.26 -19.88 -36.53
N PRO A 618 15.46 -19.27 -36.53
CA PRO A 618 15.60 -17.86 -36.17
C PRO A 618 15.14 -16.92 -37.30
N GLY A 619 14.16 -16.07 -37.01
CA GLY A 619 13.72 -15.00 -37.90
C GLY A 619 12.51 -14.26 -37.35
N ASP A 620 12.59 -12.93 -37.30
CA ASP A 620 11.44 -12.08 -37.00
C ASP A 620 10.33 -12.27 -38.03
N THR A 621 9.07 -12.29 -37.58
CA THR A 621 7.97 -11.74 -38.39
C THR A 621 6.77 -11.37 -37.53
N THR A 622 6.45 -10.09 -37.51
CA THR A 622 5.11 -9.59 -37.20
C THR A 622 4.12 -10.12 -38.25
N ALA A 623 3.04 -10.77 -37.79
CA ALA A 623 1.90 -11.08 -38.64
C ALA A 623 0.61 -10.98 -37.83
N ASP A 624 -0.23 -9.99 -38.17
CA ASP A 624 -1.62 -9.96 -37.73
C ASP A 624 -2.40 -11.12 -38.35
N MET A 625 -3.34 -11.67 -37.58
CA MET A 625 -4.49 -12.38 -38.15
C MET A 625 -5.76 -11.92 -37.45
N SER A 626 -6.39 -10.92 -38.05
CA SER A 626 -7.81 -10.62 -37.87
C SER A 626 -8.65 -11.84 -38.21
N GLY A 627 -9.64 -12.17 -37.36
CA GLY A 627 -10.53 -13.31 -37.59
C GLY A 627 -11.57 -13.05 -38.69
N GLN A 628 -11.85 -14.08 -39.50
CA GLN A 628 -12.99 -14.08 -40.43
C GLN A 628 -13.49 -15.51 -40.68
N SER A 629 -14.42 -15.97 -39.82
CA SER A 629 -15.49 -16.97 -40.05
C SER A 629 -16.24 -17.18 -38.74
#